data_AF-A0A7L5YQT3-F1
#
_entry.id   AF-A0A7L5YQT3-F1
#
_cell.length_a   1.000
_cell.length_b   1.000
_cell.length_c   1.000
_cell.angle_alpha   90.00
_cell.angle_beta   90.00
_cell.angle_gamma   90.00
#
_symmetry.space_group_name_H-M   'P 1'
#
loop_
_entity.id
_entity.type
_entity.pdbx_description
1 polymer ?
#
loop_
_entity_poly.entity_id
_entity_poly.type
_entity_poly.pdbx_seq_one_letter_code
_entity_poly.pdbx_strand_id
1 'polypeptide(L)'
;MELAERKNRLRHKLAKARAELMTILQQVQPADATRSTENPLWTVRDLVSHLAVAEVGLQSTVKRFLAGAELPPDFDLNTWNERMVQRAQSRTLEDLLAGLQASCADPGPARLPDGGGSRRSGYTRPVFRPPSKRF
;
A
#
# COMPACT_ATOMS: atom_id res chain seq x y z
N MET A 1 24.62 -3.62 10.45
CA MET A 1 23.25 -3.42 10.98
C MET A 1 22.47 -4.67 10.71
N GLU A 2 22.07 -5.35 11.77
CA GLU A 2 21.40 -6.64 11.73
C GLU A 2 19.96 -6.48 11.19
N LEU A 3 19.39 -7.52 10.57
CA LEU A 3 18.11 -7.43 9.86
C LEU A 3 16.96 -7.10 10.82
N ALA A 4 16.96 -7.67 12.04
CA ALA A 4 15.96 -7.37 13.04
C ALA A 4 16.08 -5.92 13.54
N GLU A 5 17.30 -5.40 13.75
CA GLU A 5 17.52 -3.97 14.05
C GLU A 5 16.95 -3.05 12.97
N ARG A 6 17.19 -3.37 11.69
CA ARG A 6 16.64 -2.61 10.56
C ARG A 6 15.11 -2.65 10.57
N LYS A 7 14.50 -3.83 10.75
CA LYS A 7 13.04 -4.00 10.82
C LYS A 7 12.44 -3.20 11.99
N ASN A 8 13.06 -3.25 13.16
CA ASN A 8 12.59 -2.53 14.34
C ASN A 8 12.66 -1.02 14.15
N ARG A 9 13.75 -0.49 13.57
CA ARG A 9 13.83 0.94 13.22
C ARG A 9 12.74 1.36 12.24
N LEU A 10 12.48 0.55 11.20
CA LEU A 10 11.43 0.85 10.23
C LEU A 10 10.04 0.85 10.87
N ARG A 11 9.75 -0.11 11.75
CA ARG A 11 8.49 -0.14 12.53
C ARG A 11 8.33 1.10 13.39
N HIS A 12 9.38 1.50 14.10
CA HIS A 12 9.32 2.69 14.95
C HIS A 12 9.09 3.97 14.12
N LYS A 13 9.79 4.13 12.99
CA LYS A 13 9.58 5.26 12.08
C LYS A 13 8.15 5.28 11.53
N LEU A 14 7.62 4.13 11.12
CA LEU A 14 6.26 4.02 10.58
C LEU A 14 5.22 4.33 11.66
N ALA A 15 5.38 3.81 12.88
CA ALA A 15 4.48 4.09 13.99
C ALA A 15 4.45 5.59 14.34
N LYS A 16 5.63 6.24 14.40
CA LYS A 16 5.74 7.67 14.63
C LYS A 16 5.06 8.49 13.53
N ALA A 17 5.34 8.20 12.26
CA ALA A 17 4.73 8.91 11.14
C ALA A 17 3.20 8.73 11.09
N ARG A 18 2.68 7.54 11.41
CA ARG A 18 1.24 7.29 11.52
C ARG A 18 0.61 8.09 12.65
N ALA A 19 1.25 8.17 13.81
CA ALA A 19 0.75 8.97 14.93
C ALA A 19 0.67 10.46 14.55
N GLU A 20 1.73 11.00 13.96
CA GLU A 20 1.77 12.39 13.47
C GLU A 20 0.67 12.65 12.43
N LEU A 21 0.52 11.76 11.44
CA LEU A 21 -0.53 11.85 10.43
C LEU A 21 -1.93 11.84 11.06
N MET A 22 -2.20 10.92 11.99
CA MET A 22 -3.50 10.83 12.64
C MET A 22 -3.83 12.07 13.47
N THR A 23 -2.85 12.67 14.15
CA THR A 23 -3.04 13.93 14.86
C THR A 23 -3.47 15.07 13.93
N ILE A 24 -2.90 15.13 12.72
CA ILE A 24 -3.30 16.13 11.71
C ILE A 24 -4.70 15.83 11.18
N LEU A 25 -4.97 14.57 10.82
CA LEU A 25 -6.25 14.17 10.22
C LEU A 25 -7.44 14.35 11.18
N GLN A 26 -7.24 14.21 12.49
CA GLN A 26 -8.27 14.47 13.50
C GLN A 26 -8.68 15.95 13.60
N GLN A 27 -7.89 16.87 13.05
CA GLN A 27 -8.21 18.30 13.03
C GLN A 27 -9.06 18.69 11.81
N VAL A 28 -9.12 17.83 10.78
CA VAL A 28 -9.87 18.09 9.55
C VAL A 28 -11.36 18.11 9.86
N GLN A 29 -12.01 19.23 9.57
CA GLN A 29 -13.46 19.39 9.75
C GLN A 29 -14.21 19.00 8.48
N PRO A 30 -15.51 18.65 8.57
CA PRO A 30 -16.33 18.41 7.40
C PRO A 30 -16.34 19.58 6.40
N ALA A 31 -16.23 20.82 6.89
CA ALA A 31 -16.13 22.01 6.06
C ALA A 31 -14.84 22.08 5.22
N ASP A 32 -13.76 21.42 5.65
CA ASP A 32 -12.49 21.37 4.92
C ASP A 32 -12.54 20.39 3.75
N ALA A 33 -13.53 19.48 3.71
CA ALA A 33 -13.58 18.36 2.78
C ALA A 33 -13.52 18.79 1.31
N THR A 34 -14.10 19.94 0.95
CA THR A 34 -14.15 20.47 -0.42
C THR A 34 -13.01 21.43 -0.74
N ARG A 35 -12.15 21.74 0.24
CA ARG A 35 -11.01 22.64 0.05
C ARG A 35 -10.02 22.00 -0.92
N SER A 36 -9.57 22.77 -1.90
CA SER A 36 -8.53 22.34 -2.84
C SER A 36 -7.18 22.19 -2.13
N THR A 37 -6.36 21.26 -2.62
CA THR A 37 -5.01 21.01 -2.12
C THR A 37 -3.95 21.65 -3.02
N GLU A 38 -2.67 21.47 -2.70
CA GLU A 38 -1.57 21.87 -3.60
C GLU A 38 -1.66 21.19 -4.98
N ASN A 39 -2.27 20.01 -5.03
CA ASN A 39 -2.76 19.45 -6.28
C ASN A 39 -4.17 19.99 -6.53
N PRO A 40 -4.35 20.92 -7.48
CA PRO A 40 -5.64 21.58 -7.70
C PRO A 40 -6.74 20.61 -8.15
N LEU A 41 -6.37 19.42 -8.64
CA LEU A 41 -7.32 18.38 -9.05
C LEU A 41 -7.94 17.63 -7.86
N TRP A 42 -7.33 17.70 -6.68
CA TRP A 42 -7.75 16.94 -5.50
C TRP A 42 -8.22 17.87 -4.39
N THR A 43 -9.35 17.51 -3.80
CA THR A 43 -9.83 18.08 -2.54
C THR A 43 -9.19 17.39 -1.33
N VAL A 44 -9.32 17.98 -0.15
CA VAL A 44 -8.93 17.31 1.11
C VAL A 44 -9.62 15.95 1.25
N ARG A 45 -10.90 15.85 0.87
CA ARG A 45 -11.61 14.56 0.88
C ARG A 45 -10.94 13.54 -0.04
N ASP A 46 -10.54 13.92 -1.23
CA ASP A 46 -9.89 13.02 -2.19
C ASP A 46 -8.54 12.53 -1.64
N LEU A 47 -7.77 13.42 -1.01
CA LEU A 47 -6.50 13.08 -0.37
C LEU A 47 -6.70 12.07 0.78
N VAL A 48 -7.65 12.33 1.68
CA VAL A 48 -7.95 11.43 2.81
C VAL A 48 -8.49 10.09 2.31
N SER A 49 -9.34 10.12 1.28
CA SER A 49 -9.85 8.92 0.62
C SER A 49 -8.69 8.10 0.03
N HIS A 50 -7.77 8.76 -0.68
CA HIS A 50 -6.60 8.11 -1.25
C HIS A 50 -5.73 7.45 -0.18
N LEU A 51 -5.43 8.15 0.92
CA LEU A 51 -4.64 7.61 2.03
C LEU A 51 -5.29 6.40 2.68
N ALA A 52 -6.58 6.49 3.03
CA ALA A 52 -7.32 5.41 3.67
C ALA A 52 -7.38 4.15 2.81
N VAL A 53 -7.55 4.33 1.49
CA VAL A 53 -7.66 3.20 0.56
C VAL A 53 -6.29 2.62 0.19
N ALA A 54 -5.27 3.46 0.03
CA ALA A 54 -3.92 3.03 -0.32
C ALA A 54 -3.33 2.13 0.77
N GLU A 55 -3.46 2.50 2.04
CA GLU A 55 -2.92 1.70 3.16
C GLU A 55 -3.51 0.27 3.14
N VAL A 56 -4.84 0.15 3.07
CA VAL A 56 -5.51 -1.16 3.01
C VAL A 56 -5.17 -1.94 1.74
N GLY A 57 -5.17 -1.24 0.59
CA GLY A 57 -4.88 -1.84 -0.72
C GLY A 57 -3.46 -2.38 -0.81
N LEU A 58 -2.47 -1.65 -0.28
CA LEU A 58 -1.07 -2.06 -0.24
C LEU A 58 -0.87 -3.26 0.68
N GLN A 59 -1.47 -3.27 1.86
CA GLN A 59 -1.41 -4.42 2.76
C GLN A 59 -2.01 -5.68 2.11
N SER A 60 -3.15 -5.55 1.42
CA SER A 60 -3.74 -6.66 0.66
C SER A 60 -2.82 -7.15 -0.46
N THR A 61 -2.20 -6.23 -1.19
CA THR A 61 -1.25 -6.55 -2.27
C THR A 61 -0.02 -7.28 -1.74
N VAL A 62 0.56 -6.82 -0.62
CA VAL A 62 1.66 -7.52 0.05
C VAL A 62 1.24 -8.92 0.48
N LYS A 63 0.06 -9.08 1.10
CA LYS A 63 -0.47 -10.40 1.50
C LYS A 63 -0.60 -11.34 0.28
N ARG A 64 -1.05 -10.83 -0.87
CA ARG A 64 -1.13 -11.59 -2.13
C ARG A 64 0.24 -12.01 -2.66
N PHE A 65 1.23 -11.12 -2.66
CA PHE A 65 2.59 -11.46 -3.10
C PHE A 65 3.26 -12.49 -2.18
N LEU A 66 3.04 -12.39 -0.86
CA LEU A 66 3.50 -13.41 0.09
C LEU A 66 2.83 -14.77 -0.14
N ALA A 67 1.61 -14.79 -0.69
CA ALA A 67 0.91 -16.01 -1.09
C ALA A 67 1.31 -16.51 -2.51
N GLY A 68 2.28 -15.87 -3.17
CA GLY A 68 2.79 -16.28 -4.48
C GLY A 68 2.02 -15.71 -5.68
N ALA A 69 1.13 -14.74 -5.47
CA ALA A 69 0.51 -14.02 -6.59
C ALA A 69 1.52 -13.07 -7.26
N GLU A 70 1.33 -12.84 -8.56
CA GLU A 70 2.10 -11.86 -9.32
C GLU A 70 1.25 -10.63 -9.66
N LEU A 71 1.91 -9.54 -10.09
CA LEU A 71 1.20 -8.42 -10.70
C LEU A 71 0.64 -8.85 -12.06
N PRO A 72 -0.58 -8.41 -12.43
CA PRO A 72 -1.05 -8.56 -13.79
C PRO A 72 -0.05 -7.92 -14.78
N PRO A 73 0.16 -8.52 -15.96
CA PRO A 73 1.09 -8.00 -16.97
C PRO A 73 0.75 -6.56 -17.41
N ASP A 74 -0.54 -6.20 -17.39
CA ASP A 74 -1.04 -4.88 -17.78
C ASP A 74 -1.38 -3.99 -16.56
N PHE A 75 -0.70 -4.19 -15.43
CA PHE A 75 -0.93 -3.37 -14.24
C PHE A 75 -0.56 -1.90 -14.49
N ASP A 76 -1.56 -1.02 -14.41
CA ASP A 76 -1.38 0.43 -14.40
C ASP A 76 -1.71 1.01 -13.01
N LEU A 77 -0.73 1.70 -12.43
CA LEU A 77 -0.83 2.33 -11.12
C LEU A 77 -1.87 3.45 -11.11
N ASN A 78 -2.01 4.22 -12.20
CA ASN A 78 -2.96 5.32 -12.27
C ASN A 78 -4.40 4.80 -12.28
N THR A 79 -4.70 3.85 -13.17
CA THR A 79 -6.00 3.16 -13.20
C THR A 79 -6.33 2.51 -11.86
N TRP A 80 -5.34 1.91 -11.18
CA TRP A 80 -5.55 1.34 -9.86
C TRP A 80 -5.91 2.40 -8.81
N ASN A 81 -5.15 3.50 -8.76
CA ASN A 81 -5.40 4.62 -7.84
C ASN A 81 -6.79 5.23 -8.04
N GLU A 82 -7.18 5.48 -9.30
CA GLU A 82 -8.49 6.01 -9.64
C GLU A 82 -9.64 5.11 -9.18
N ARG A 83 -9.55 3.79 -9.46
CA ARG A 83 -10.54 2.81 -9.00
C ARG A 83 -10.65 2.77 -7.48
N MET A 84 -9.53 2.93 -6.78
CA MET A 84 -9.48 2.96 -5.33
C MET A 84 -10.17 4.21 -4.76
N VAL A 85 -9.94 5.38 -5.36
CA VAL A 85 -10.66 6.62 -5.01
C VAL A 85 -12.15 6.49 -5.31
N GLN A 86 -12.53 5.96 -6.48
CA GLN A 86 -13.93 5.73 -6.85
C GLN A 86 -14.67 4.84 -5.83
N ARG A 87 -14.04 3.75 -5.37
CA ARG A 87 -14.61 2.85 -4.34
C ARG A 87 -14.83 3.53 -2.99
N ALA A 88 -14.12 4.62 -2.71
CA ALA A 88 -14.24 5.37 -1.48
C ALA A 88 -15.27 6.51 -1.54
N GLN A 89 -15.78 6.86 -2.72
CA GLN A 89 -16.68 8.00 -2.89
C GLN A 89 -17.96 7.88 -2.03
N SER A 90 -18.47 6.66 -1.84
CA SER A 90 -19.67 6.40 -1.03
C SER A 90 -19.43 6.41 0.48
N ARG A 91 -18.17 6.50 0.94
CA ARG A 91 -17.82 6.50 2.37
C ARG A 91 -17.81 7.92 2.91
N THR A 92 -18.22 8.09 4.16
CA THR A 92 -18.09 9.40 4.83
C THR A 92 -16.62 9.66 5.19
N LEU A 93 -16.27 10.93 5.45
CA LEU A 93 -14.92 11.28 5.92
C LEU A 93 -14.59 10.55 7.23
N GLU A 94 -15.57 10.44 8.13
CA GLU A 94 -15.47 9.70 9.39
C GLU A 94 -15.17 8.22 9.14
N ASP A 95 -15.90 7.55 8.24
CA ASP A 95 -15.66 6.15 7.88
C ASP A 95 -14.25 5.92 7.33
N LEU A 96 -13.72 6.88 6.56
CA LEU A 96 -12.38 6.82 5.98
C LEU A 96 -11.31 6.94 7.06
N LEU A 97 -11.48 7.89 7.99
CA LEU A 97 -10.57 8.08 9.12
C LEU A 97 -10.58 6.88 10.07
N ALA A 98 -11.77 6.35 10.38
CA ALA A 98 -11.90 5.14 11.20
C ALA A 98 -11.23 3.93 10.54
N GLY A 99 -11.40 3.77 9.22
CA GLY A 99 -10.75 2.71 8.44
C GLY A 99 -9.22 2.82 8.44
N LEU A 100 -8.69 4.03 8.24
CA LEU A 100 -7.26 4.30 8.30
C LEU A 100 -6.69 3.99 9.69
N GLN A 101 -7.37 4.42 10.75
CA GLN A 101 -6.95 4.14 12.13
C GLN A 101 -6.93 2.64 12.43
N ALA A 102 -7.95 1.88 11.99
CA ALA A 102 -7.97 0.43 12.14
C ALA A 102 -6.82 -0.26 11.38
N SER A 103 -6.52 0.18 10.15
CA SER A 103 -5.42 -0.38 9.34
C SER A 103 -4.03 -0.12 9.93
N CYS A 104 -3.88 0.94 10.73
CA CYS A 104 -2.65 1.24 11.46
C CYS A 104 -2.41 0.28 12.63
N ALA A 105 -3.49 -0.30 13.19
CA ALA A 105 -3.45 -1.21 14.33
C ALA A 105 -3.25 -2.68 13.93
N ASP A 106 -3.47 -3.06 12.66
CA ASP A 106 -3.09 -4.38 12.12
C ASP A 106 -1.55 -4.41 11.91
N PRO A 107 -0.79 -5.20 12.69
CA PRO A 107 0.66 -5.29 12.54
C PRO A 107 1.11 -6.04 11.27
N GLY A 108 0.17 -6.50 10.43
CA GLY A 108 0.45 -7.40 9.30
C GLY A 108 0.81 -8.80 9.80
N PRO A 109 1.06 -9.76 8.90
CA PRO A 109 1.38 -11.12 9.32
C PRO A 109 2.66 -11.12 10.16
N ALA A 110 2.50 -11.47 11.44
CA ALA A 110 3.60 -11.73 12.34
C ALA A 110 4.38 -12.94 11.83
N ARG A 111 5.69 -12.74 11.61
CA ARG A 111 6.71 -13.76 11.34
C ARG A 111 6.54 -14.47 9.98
N LEU A 112 7.33 -14.02 9.00
CA LEU A 112 7.77 -14.91 7.92
C LEU A 112 8.55 -16.05 8.60
N PRO A 113 8.18 -17.33 8.43
CA PRO A 113 9.02 -18.42 8.89
C PRO A 113 10.37 -18.29 8.19
N ASP A 114 11.46 -18.34 8.97
CA ASP A 114 12.81 -18.35 8.44
C ASP A 114 12.90 -19.45 7.38
N GLY A 115 13.44 -19.12 6.21
CA GLY A 115 13.50 -19.96 5.01
C GLY A 115 14.41 -21.19 5.14
N GLY A 116 14.19 -22.01 6.16
CA GLY A 116 14.78 -23.33 6.36
C GLY A 116 13.84 -24.41 5.85
N GLY A 117 13.78 -24.60 4.53
CA GLY A 117 12.90 -25.57 3.92
C GLY A 117 13.42 -26.04 2.57
N SER A 118 14.48 -26.84 2.61
CA SER A 118 14.97 -27.63 1.47
C SER A 118 13.81 -28.36 0.76
N ARG A 119 13.52 -27.97 -0.48
CA ARG A 119 12.96 -28.88 -1.49
C ARG A 119 13.63 -28.60 -2.83
N ARG A 120 14.42 -29.59 -3.27
CA ARG A 120 14.76 -29.78 -4.68
C ARG A 120 13.47 -29.98 -5.45
N SER A 121 13.22 -29.18 -6.48
CA SER A 121 12.44 -29.60 -7.65
C SER A 121 12.84 -28.73 -8.84
N GLY A 122 13.16 -29.38 -9.95
CA GLY A 122 13.93 -28.82 -11.05
C GLY A 122 13.28 -27.65 -11.77
N TYR A 123 13.98 -26.52 -11.79
CA TYR A 123 13.77 -25.46 -12.76
C TYR A 123 15.05 -25.34 -13.60
N THR A 124 15.03 -25.89 -14.81
CA THR A 124 16.02 -25.57 -15.84
C THR A 124 15.78 -24.15 -16.31
N ARG A 125 16.76 -23.26 -16.10
CA ARG A 125 16.76 -21.89 -16.63
C ARG A 125 16.58 -21.91 -18.17
N PRO A 126 15.67 -21.14 -18.76
CA PRO A 126 15.67 -20.93 -20.20
C PRO A 126 16.86 -20.06 -20.59
N VAL A 127 17.62 -20.51 -21.59
CA VAL A 127 18.71 -19.74 -22.21
C VAL A 127 18.09 -18.66 -23.08
N PHE A 128 18.35 -17.40 -22.75
CA PHE A 128 17.92 -16.25 -23.53
C PHE A 128 18.65 -16.23 -24.89
N ARG A 129 17.90 -16.18 -25.99
CA ARG A 129 18.43 -16.00 -27.35
C ARG A 129 17.95 -14.65 -27.88
N PRO A 130 18.84 -13.71 -28.24
CA PRO A 130 18.43 -12.38 -28.70
C PRO A 130 17.76 -12.45 -30.09
N PRO A 131 16.82 -11.54 -30.39
CA PRO A 131 16.11 -11.53 -31.65
C PRO A 131 17.03 -11.12 -32.81
N SER A 132 17.03 -11.95 -33.86
CA SER A 132 17.70 -11.66 -35.13
C SER A 132 17.04 -10.47 -35.82
N LYS A 133 17.85 -9.42 -36.08
CA LYS A 133 17.48 -8.27 -36.91
C LYS A 133 16.99 -8.76 -38.28
N ARG A 134 15.81 -8.32 -38.71
CA ARG A 134 15.45 -8.29 -40.13
C ARG A 134 15.32 -6.83 -40.56
N PHE A 135 16.06 -6.53 -41.62
CA PHE A 135 15.97 -5.31 -42.41
C PHE A 135 14.63 -5.23 -43.14
#